data_AF-A0AAV6GJN5-F1
#
_entry.id   AF-A0AAV6GJN5-F1
#
_cell.length_a   1.000
_cell.length_b   1.000
_cell.length_c   1.000
_cell.angle_alpha   90.00
_cell.angle_beta   90.00
_cell.angle_gamma   90.00
#
_symmetry.space_group_name_H-M   'P 1'
#
loop_
_entity.id
_entity.type
_entity.pdbx_description
1 polymer ?
#
loop_
_entity_poly.entity_id
_entity_poly.type
_entity_poly.pdbx_seq_one_letter_code
_entity_poly.pdbx_strand_id
1 'polypeptide(L)'
;MLKAFLQFYSSTIMDAKNKANDLAAAFNNHFKNNLQHQLLGKQSEDFVAPATRLLKKKQEENDVHQAMLAVKEDFNMTARNRRLRREELKVKEAEIKGHLLKFDQFLKENEMKRVRAMKKAENERKLALQKAIELRALEVDLQVLTEERDRLARLAKKNEIYLDYMLKVVRLCKQFDEPRQVMPRFDTLVQTREDLLQNSKEGEASVNQALTLQAHYIEQSQDRIINYNNKLALLQTELDTVTSHAMLWESKWVHIQNTAAKKTLLLGTIKMATLNLFVSMCGKDKRGMCTEDTGEQLSQIQSFLLNLISIMEELHKAEHK
;
A
#
# COMPACT_ATOMS: atom_id res chain seq x y z
N MET A 1 36.64 -65.16 -69.76
CA MET A 1 36.86 -64.47 -71.05
C MET A 1 37.28 -65.41 -72.19
N LEU A 2 38.21 -66.35 -72.00
CA LEU A 2 38.62 -67.32 -73.04
C LEU A 2 37.49 -68.22 -73.61
N LYS A 3 36.49 -68.58 -72.80
CA LYS A 3 35.34 -69.41 -73.23
C LYS A 3 34.40 -68.69 -74.19
N ALA A 4 34.22 -67.37 -74.03
CA ALA A 4 33.39 -66.55 -74.92
C ALA A 4 34.09 -66.31 -76.27
N PHE A 5 35.42 -66.20 -76.28
CA PHE A 5 36.20 -66.03 -77.50
C PHE A 5 36.20 -67.29 -78.39
N LEU A 6 36.31 -68.48 -77.80
CA LEU A 6 36.22 -69.76 -78.54
C LEU A 6 34.80 -70.00 -79.12
N GLN A 7 33.76 -69.59 -78.40
CA GLN A 7 32.37 -69.75 -78.84
C GLN A 7 32.01 -68.76 -79.96
N PHE A 8 32.57 -67.54 -79.92
CA PHE A 8 32.45 -66.58 -81.02
C PHE A 8 33.23 -67.05 -82.27
N TYR A 9 34.47 -67.54 -82.11
CA TYR A 9 35.27 -68.06 -83.23
C TYR A 9 34.63 -69.30 -83.90
N SER A 10 34.03 -70.21 -83.11
CA SER A 10 33.29 -71.37 -83.62
C SER A 10 32.00 -70.98 -84.36
N SER A 11 31.29 -69.95 -83.89
CA SER A 11 30.06 -69.47 -84.53
C SER A 11 30.36 -68.79 -85.87
N THR A 12 31.43 -67.99 -85.92
CA THR A 12 31.83 -67.29 -87.16
C THR A 12 32.37 -68.24 -88.22
N ILE A 13 33.10 -69.31 -87.83
CA ILE A 13 33.55 -70.35 -88.76
C ILE A 13 32.37 -71.20 -89.27
N MET A 14 31.37 -71.51 -88.43
CA MET A 14 30.15 -72.20 -88.89
C MET A 14 29.29 -71.34 -89.81
N ASP A 15 29.15 -70.03 -89.55
CA ASP A 15 28.42 -69.12 -90.43
C ASP A 15 29.14 -68.90 -91.77
N ALA A 16 30.48 -68.87 -91.77
CA ALA A 16 31.27 -68.82 -93.01
C ALA A 16 31.14 -70.11 -93.84
N LYS A 17 31.10 -71.29 -93.19
CA LYS A 17 30.91 -72.59 -93.86
C LYS A 17 29.49 -72.77 -94.39
N ASN A 18 28.48 -72.26 -93.67
CA ASN A 18 27.09 -72.28 -94.12
C ASN A 18 26.86 -71.32 -95.30
N LYS A 19 27.46 -70.12 -95.29
CA LYS A 19 27.41 -69.21 -96.45
C LYS A 19 28.14 -69.75 -97.67
N ALA A 20 29.24 -70.48 -97.51
CA ALA A 20 29.92 -71.16 -98.63
C ALA A 20 29.08 -72.31 -99.21
N ASN A 21 28.39 -73.08 -98.35
CA ASN A 21 27.46 -74.14 -98.78
C ASN A 21 26.20 -73.58 -99.45
N ASP A 22 25.65 -72.47 -98.97
CA ASP A 22 24.50 -71.80 -99.60
C ASP A 22 24.89 -71.19 -100.96
N LEU A 23 26.09 -70.64 -101.10
CA LEU A 23 26.59 -70.14 -102.39
C LEU A 23 26.87 -71.27 -103.38
N ALA A 24 27.41 -72.41 -102.90
CA ALA A 24 27.57 -73.62 -103.70
C ALA A 24 26.22 -74.23 -104.12
N ALA A 25 25.22 -74.24 -103.23
CA ALA A 25 23.87 -74.69 -103.54
C ALA A 25 23.15 -73.76 -104.52
N ALA A 26 23.32 -72.45 -104.40
CA ALA A 26 22.80 -71.46 -105.34
C ALA A 26 23.47 -71.59 -106.72
N PHE A 27 24.79 -71.77 -106.79
CA PHE A 27 25.51 -72.00 -108.05
C PHE A 27 25.09 -73.32 -108.69
N ASN A 28 24.97 -74.39 -107.92
CA ASN A 28 24.56 -75.71 -108.44
C ASN A 28 23.10 -75.70 -108.91
N ASN A 29 22.19 -75.00 -108.22
CA ASN A 29 20.81 -74.81 -108.68
C ASN A 29 20.73 -73.92 -109.93
N HIS A 30 21.52 -72.85 -110.01
CA HIS A 30 21.58 -72.03 -111.21
C HIS A 30 22.17 -72.80 -112.40
N PHE A 31 23.25 -73.57 -112.20
CA PHE A 31 23.86 -74.39 -113.24
C PHE A 31 22.93 -75.53 -113.69
N LYS A 32 22.23 -76.18 -112.76
CA LYS A 32 21.25 -77.23 -113.05
C LYS A 32 20.04 -76.67 -113.81
N ASN A 33 19.50 -75.52 -113.39
CA ASN A 33 18.40 -74.86 -114.10
C ASN A 33 18.82 -74.36 -115.50
N ASN A 34 20.07 -73.91 -115.67
CA ASN A 34 20.57 -73.43 -116.96
C ASN A 34 20.92 -74.60 -117.91
N LEU A 35 21.48 -75.71 -117.40
CA LEU A 35 21.64 -76.96 -118.17
C LEU A 35 20.28 -77.55 -118.58
N GLN A 36 19.28 -77.47 -117.70
CA GLN A 36 17.92 -77.95 -118.00
C GLN A 36 17.24 -77.08 -119.07
N HIS A 37 17.53 -75.77 -119.11
CA HIS A 37 17.12 -74.87 -120.19
C HIS A 37 17.90 -75.06 -121.51
N GLN A 38 19.09 -75.67 -121.49
CA GLN A 38 19.90 -75.97 -122.70
C GLN A 38 19.75 -77.41 -123.23
N LEU A 39 19.30 -78.37 -122.42
CA LEU A 39 19.09 -79.79 -122.82
C LEU A 39 17.63 -80.13 -123.18
N LEU A 40 16.65 -79.30 -122.79
CA LEU A 40 15.28 -79.33 -123.33
C LEU A 40 15.17 -78.35 -124.50
N GLY A 41 15.84 -78.76 -125.58
CA GLY A 41 15.83 -78.07 -126.85
C GLY A 41 14.46 -78.05 -127.52
N LYS A 42 14.34 -77.04 -128.40
CA LYS A 42 13.50 -77.00 -129.60
C LYS A 42 13.04 -78.40 -130.05
N GLN A 43 11.77 -78.72 -129.80
CA GLN A 43 11.02 -79.66 -130.61
C GLN A 43 9.59 -79.13 -130.83
N SER A 44 9.33 -78.82 -132.12
CA SER A 44 8.04 -78.81 -132.82
C SER A 44 6.87 -78.06 -132.20
N GLU A 45 6.74 -76.77 -132.55
CA GLU A 45 5.51 -75.97 -132.37
C GLU A 45 4.52 -76.02 -133.56
N ASP A 46 4.88 -76.70 -134.65
CA ASP A 46 4.02 -76.89 -135.82
C ASP A 46 3.77 -78.39 -136.06
N PHE A 47 2.49 -78.77 -136.15
CA PHE A 47 1.91 -80.13 -136.07
C PHE A 47 1.69 -80.69 -134.66
N VAL A 48 0.89 -79.98 -133.87
CA VAL A 48 0.19 -80.54 -132.71
C VAL A 48 -1.32 -80.48 -132.99
N ALA A 49 -1.99 -81.62 -132.99
CA ALA A 49 -3.42 -81.74 -133.22
C ALA A 49 -4.24 -80.82 -132.28
N PRO A 50 -5.38 -80.23 -132.73
CA PRO A 50 -6.18 -79.29 -131.95
C PRO A 50 -6.50 -79.74 -130.52
N ALA A 51 -6.68 -81.05 -130.30
CA ALA A 51 -6.94 -81.64 -129.00
C ALA A 51 -5.79 -81.44 -127.99
N THR A 52 -4.53 -81.45 -128.44
CA THR A 52 -3.34 -81.36 -127.57
C THR A 52 -2.93 -79.91 -127.24
N ARG A 53 -3.21 -78.93 -128.12
CA ARG A 53 -3.10 -77.48 -127.78
C ARG A 53 -4.18 -77.05 -126.79
N LEU A 54 -5.39 -77.58 -126.93
CA LEU A 54 -6.47 -77.41 -125.94
C LEU A 54 -6.08 -78.00 -124.59
N LEU A 55 -5.45 -79.18 -124.56
CA LEU A 55 -4.98 -79.80 -123.31
C LEU A 55 -3.88 -79.00 -122.62
N LYS A 56 -2.87 -78.50 -123.35
CA LYS A 56 -1.84 -77.62 -122.76
C LYS A 56 -2.41 -76.29 -122.28
N LYS A 57 -3.26 -75.63 -123.07
CA LYS A 57 -3.92 -74.38 -122.65
C LYS A 57 -4.83 -74.59 -121.44
N LYS A 58 -5.47 -75.76 -121.33
CA LYS A 58 -6.26 -76.18 -120.16
C LYS A 58 -5.39 -76.54 -118.96
N GLN A 59 -4.19 -77.10 -119.17
CA GLN A 59 -3.19 -77.29 -118.11
C GLN A 59 -2.63 -75.95 -117.62
N GLU A 60 -2.26 -75.03 -118.51
CA GLU A 60 -1.82 -73.68 -118.16
C GLU A 60 -2.93 -72.87 -117.46
N GLU A 61 -4.18 -72.98 -117.93
CA GLU A 61 -5.35 -72.38 -117.26
C GLU A 61 -5.54 -72.97 -115.86
N ASN A 62 -5.37 -74.30 -115.71
CA ASN A 62 -5.44 -74.96 -114.40
C ASN A 62 -4.28 -74.54 -113.48
N ASP A 63 -3.06 -74.43 -114.00
CA ASP A 63 -1.88 -74.04 -113.22
C ASP A 63 -1.95 -72.56 -112.80
N VAL A 64 -2.39 -71.68 -113.69
CA VAL A 64 -2.68 -70.27 -113.38
C VAL A 64 -3.84 -70.16 -112.40
N HIS A 65 -4.89 -70.98 -112.55
CA HIS A 65 -6.00 -71.01 -111.61
C HIS A 65 -5.55 -71.50 -110.23
N GLN A 66 -4.72 -72.55 -110.16
CA GLN A 66 -4.12 -73.01 -108.92
C GLN A 66 -3.20 -71.96 -108.28
N ALA A 67 -2.38 -71.26 -109.06
CA ALA A 67 -1.53 -70.17 -108.57
C ALA A 67 -2.36 -68.96 -108.09
N MET A 68 -3.44 -68.61 -108.79
CA MET A 68 -4.38 -67.56 -108.38
C MET A 68 -5.10 -67.94 -107.08
N LEU A 69 -5.51 -69.20 -106.93
CA LEU A 69 -6.10 -69.71 -105.68
C LEU A 69 -5.09 -69.65 -104.54
N ALA A 70 -3.83 -70.05 -104.76
CA ALA A 70 -2.76 -69.94 -103.77
C ALA A 70 -2.51 -68.48 -103.35
N VAL A 71 -2.41 -67.54 -104.30
CA VAL A 71 -2.24 -66.10 -103.99
C VAL A 71 -3.47 -65.53 -103.26
N LYS A 72 -4.68 -65.97 -103.62
CA LYS A 72 -5.91 -65.56 -102.94
C LYS A 72 -5.96 -66.11 -101.52
N GLU A 73 -5.54 -67.35 -101.31
CA GLU A 73 -5.40 -67.96 -99.98
C GLU A 73 -4.35 -67.22 -99.15
N ASP A 74 -3.17 -66.93 -99.70
CA ASP A 74 -2.11 -66.16 -99.04
C ASP A 74 -2.56 -64.73 -98.71
N PHE A 75 -3.26 -64.06 -99.62
CA PHE A 75 -3.84 -62.74 -99.38
C PHE A 75 -4.90 -62.81 -98.27
N ASN A 76 -5.77 -63.82 -98.28
CA ASN A 76 -6.78 -64.00 -97.25
C ASN A 76 -6.15 -64.32 -95.89
N MET A 77 -5.10 -65.14 -95.85
CA MET A 77 -4.35 -65.47 -94.63
C MET A 77 -3.62 -64.25 -94.08
N THR A 78 -2.94 -63.48 -94.93
CA THR A 78 -2.27 -62.24 -94.51
C THR A 78 -3.25 -61.15 -94.07
N ALA A 79 -4.39 -61.00 -94.75
CA ALA A 79 -5.46 -60.09 -94.35
C ALA A 79 -6.07 -60.50 -93.00
N ARG A 80 -6.30 -61.80 -92.78
CA ARG A 80 -6.77 -62.34 -91.50
C ARG A 80 -5.76 -62.09 -90.38
N ASN A 81 -4.47 -62.34 -90.62
CA ASN A 81 -3.41 -62.08 -89.64
C ASN A 81 -3.28 -60.58 -89.31
N ARG A 82 -3.36 -59.69 -90.30
CA ARG A 82 -3.37 -58.23 -90.06
C ARG A 82 -4.59 -57.78 -89.27
N ARG A 83 -5.76 -58.38 -89.52
CA ARG A 83 -6.98 -58.11 -88.77
C ARG A 83 -6.84 -58.55 -87.31
N LEU A 84 -6.40 -59.78 -87.07
CA LEU A 84 -6.14 -60.30 -85.73
C LEU A 84 -5.13 -59.41 -84.99
N ARG A 85 -4.03 -59.02 -85.66
CA ARG A 85 -3.03 -58.12 -85.06
C ARG A 85 -3.59 -56.74 -84.73
N ARG A 86 -4.47 -56.19 -85.58
CA ARG A 86 -5.15 -54.92 -85.31
C ARG A 86 -6.09 -55.04 -84.10
N GLU A 87 -6.80 -56.16 -83.97
CA GLU A 87 -7.66 -56.44 -82.82
C GLU A 87 -6.84 -56.59 -81.53
N GLU A 88 -5.72 -57.34 -81.56
CA GLU A 88 -4.77 -57.43 -80.45
C GLU A 88 -4.20 -56.07 -80.03
N LEU A 89 -3.81 -55.22 -81.00
CA LEU A 89 -3.29 -53.90 -80.71
C LEU A 89 -4.33 -52.99 -80.06
N LYS A 90 -5.61 -53.08 -80.47
CA LYS A 90 -6.70 -52.35 -79.83
C LYS A 90 -6.91 -52.80 -78.38
N VAL A 91 -6.83 -54.09 -78.10
CA VAL A 91 -6.93 -54.62 -76.73
C VAL A 91 -5.77 -54.10 -75.88
N LYS A 92 -4.52 -54.19 -76.38
CA LYS A 92 -3.35 -53.66 -75.68
C LYS A 92 -3.40 -52.16 -75.45
N GLU A 93 -3.90 -51.39 -76.42
CA GLU A 93 -4.11 -49.95 -76.26
C GLU A 93 -5.14 -49.65 -75.16
N ALA A 94 -6.24 -50.40 -75.11
CA ALA A 94 -7.26 -50.27 -74.07
C ALA A 94 -6.70 -50.64 -72.68
N GLU A 95 -5.89 -51.70 -72.58
CA GLU A 95 -5.19 -52.08 -71.36
C GLU A 95 -4.23 -50.99 -70.88
N ILE A 96 -3.40 -50.43 -71.77
CA ILE A 96 -2.48 -49.34 -71.44
C ILE A 96 -3.25 -48.11 -70.96
N LYS A 97 -4.34 -47.73 -71.64
CA LYS A 97 -5.20 -46.63 -71.20
C LYS A 97 -5.79 -46.89 -69.81
N GLY A 98 -6.24 -48.13 -69.55
CA GLY A 98 -6.73 -48.56 -68.24
C GLY A 98 -5.66 -48.48 -67.14
N HIS A 99 -4.43 -48.91 -67.44
CA HIS A 99 -3.30 -48.78 -66.51
C HIS A 99 -2.94 -47.31 -66.28
N LEU A 100 -2.92 -46.47 -67.31
CA LEU A 100 -2.61 -45.04 -67.19
C LEU A 100 -3.60 -44.32 -66.28
N LEU A 101 -4.90 -44.60 -66.42
CA LEU A 101 -5.93 -44.06 -65.53
C LEU A 101 -5.74 -44.50 -64.08
N LYS A 102 -5.41 -45.78 -63.85
CA LYS A 102 -5.09 -46.30 -62.50
C LYS A 102 -3.84 -45.64 -61.92
N PHE A 103 -2.80 -45.43 -62.74
CA PHE A 103 -1.58 -44.75 -62.32
C PHE A 103 -1.82 -43.27 -61.99
N ASP A 104 -2.57 -42.55 -62.81
CA ASP A 104 -2.96 -41.16 -62.52
C ASP A 104 -3.77 -41.05 -61.22
N GLN A 105 -4.74 -41.97 -61.03
CA GLN A 105 -5.49 -42.05 -59.78
C GLN A 105 -4.57 -42.34 -58.58
N PHE A 106 -3.64 -43.29 -58.71
CA PHE A 106 -2.67 -43.61 -57.66
C PHE A 106 -1.77 -42.41 -57.33
N LEU A 107 -1.30 -41.66 -58.33
CA LEU A 107 -0.49 -40.45 -58.12
C LEU A 107 -1.29 -39.37 -57.39
N LYS A 108 -2.54 -39.12 -57.78
CA LYS A 108 -3.44 -38.18 -57.08
C LYS A 108 -3.69 -38.61 -55.63
N GLU A 109 -3.96 -39.88 -55.39
CA GLU A 109 -4.17 -40.41 -54.04
C GLU A 109 -2.90 -40.35 -53.18
N ASN A 110 -1.74 -40.66 -53.76
CA ASN A 110 -0.46 -40.55 -53.07
C ASN A 110 -0.15 -39.09 -52.71
N GLU A 111 -0.35 -38.17 -53.64
CA GLU A 111 -0.17 -36.74 -53.39
C GLU A 111 -1.12 -36.23 -52.30
N MET A 112 -2.40 -36.64 -52.33
CA MET A 112 -3.34 -36.34 -51.25
C MET A 112 -2.89 -36.90 -49.89
N LYS A 113 -2.29 -38.10 -49.85
CA LYS A 113 -1.75 -38.69 -48.62
C LYS A 113 -0.51 -37.91 -48.15
N ARG A 114 0.38 -37.52 -49.07
CA ARG A 114 1.58 -36.72 -48.80
C ARG A 114 1.20 -35.36 -48.22
N VAL A 115 0.28 -34.65 -48.86
CA VAL A 115 -0.22 -33.34 -48.38
C VAL A 115 -0.89 -33.47 -47.01
N ARG A 116 -1.71 -34.49 -46.79
CA ARG A 116 -2.33 -34.74 -45.48
C ARG A 116 -1.30 -35.02 -44.39
N ALA A 117 -0.30 -35.85 -44.67
CA ALA A 117 0.78 -36.16 -43.74
C ALA A 117 1.62 -34.92 -43.42
N MET A 118 1.97 -34.13 -44.44
CA MET A 118 2.69 -32.87 -44.28
C MET A 118 1.91 -31.87 -43.42
N LYS A 119 0.62 -31.68 -43.69
CA LYS A 119 -0.24 -30.79 -42.91
C LYS A 119 -0.38 -31.25 -41.46
N LYS A 120 -0.50 -32.57 -41.22
CA LYS A 120 -0.55 -33.13 -39.86
C LYS A 120 0.76 -32.86 -39.12
N ALA A 121 1.90 -33.12 -39.75
CA ALA A 121 3.22 -32.87 -39.17
C ALA A 121 3.45 -31.37 -38.89
N GLU A 122 3.00 -30.48 -39.76
CA GLU A 122 3.09 -29.03 -39.53
C GLU A 122 2.23 -28.58 -38.34
N ASN A 123 0.98 -29.06 -38.27
CA ASN A 123 0.10 -28.75 -37.14
C ASN A 123 0.66 -29.27 -35.81
N GLU A 124 1.22 -30.48 -35.80
CA GLU A 124 1.84 -31.07 -34.61
C GLU A 124 3.08 -30.28 -34.18
N ARG A 125 3.92 -29.83 -35.12
CA ARG A 125 5.05 -28.93 -34.81
C ARG A 125 4.60 -27.59 -34.23
N LYS A 126 3.53 -26.98 -34.77
CA LYS A 126 2.97 -25.73 -34.23
C LYS A 126 2.44 -25.92 -32.82
N LEU A 127 1.70 -27.00 -32.57
CA LEU A 127 1.19 -27.32 -31.24
C LEU A 127 2.33 -27.59 -30.25
N ALA A 128 3.35 -28.35 -30.64
CA ALA A 128 4.51 -28.62 -29.81
C ALA A 128 5.26 -27.31 -29.44
N LEU A 129 5.40 -26.37 -30.39
CA LEU A 129 6.00 -25.08 -30.11
C LEU A 129 5.17 -24.25 -29.12
N GLN A 130 3.85 -24.19 -29.30
CA GLN A 130 2.95 -23.50 -28.37
C GLN A 130 3.07 -24.08 -26.95
N LYS A 131 3.04 -25.41 -26.83
CA LYS A 131 3.19 -26.09 -25.55
C LYS A 131 4.57 -25.89 -24.91
N ALA A 132 5.64 -25.82 -25.71
CA ALA A 132 6.97 -25.51 -25.20
C ALA A 132 7.07 -24.08 -24.65
N ILE A 133 6.38 -23.11 -25.26
CA ILE A 133 6.31 -21.73 -24.75
C ILE A 133 5.49 -21.67 -23.46
N GLU A 134 4.32 -22.30 -23.43
CA GLU A 134 3.48 -22.39 -22.23
C GLU A 134 4.24 -23.06 -21.07
N LEU A 135 4.95 -24.17 -21.35
CA LEU A 135 5.74 -24.87 -20.34
C LEU A 135 6.80 -23.97 -19.73
N ARG A 136 7.55 -23.22 -20.56
CA ARG A 136 8.56 -22.26 -20.06
C ARG A 136 7.94 -21.15 -19.22
N ALA A 137 6.79 -20.63 -19.62
CA ALA A 137 6.09 -19.61 -18.83
C ALA A 137 5.70 -20.17 -17.45
N LEU A 138 5.11 -21.37 -17.41
CA LEU A 138 4.75 -22.05 -16.16
C LEU A 138 5.98 -22.39 -15.30
N GLU A 139 7.11 -22.76 -15.90
CA GLU A 139 8.36 -23.02 -15.17
C GLU A 139 8.86 -21.76 -14.46
N VAL A 140 8.79 -20.60 -15.13
CA VAL A 140 9.15 -19.31 -14.52
C VAL A 140 8.19 -18.96 -13.38
N ASP A 141 6.88 -19.11 -13.58
CA ASP A 141 5.89 -18.86 -12.53
C ASP A 141 6.10 -19.77 -11.31
N LEU A 142 6.41 -21.04 -11.54
CA LEU A 142 6.71 -21.99 -10.48
C LEU A 142 7.95 -21.59 -9.69
N GLN A 143 8.99 -21.10 -10.37
CA GLN A 143 10.19 -20.58 -9.69
C GLN A 143 9.86 -19.39 -8.79
N VAL A 144 9.13 -18.39 -9.31
CA VAL A 144 8.73 -17.21 -8.54
C VAL A 144 7.91 -17.61 -7.30
N LEU A 145 6.90 -18.46 -7.47
CA LEU A 145 6.08 -18.93 -6.36
C LEU A 145 6.87 -19.74 -5.33
N THR A 146 7.88 -20.49 -5.78
CA THR A 146 8.77 -21.25 -4.89
C THR A 146 9.66 -20.32 -4.07
N GLU A 147 10.20 -19.28 -4.68
CA GLU A 147 10.99 -18.25 -3.99
C GLU A 147 10.16 -17.49 -2.96
N GLU A 148 8.92 -17.11 -3.30
CA GLU A 148 7.98 -16.47 -2.38
C GLU A 148 7.64 -17.39 -1.21
N ARG A 149 7.30 -18.66 -1.47
CA ARG A 149 7.07 -19.66 -0.43
C ARG A 149 8.27 -19.77 0.49
N ASP A 150 9.48 -19.86 -0.04
CA ASP A 150 10.70 -20.01 0.76
C ASP A 150 11.01 -18.74 1.57
N ARG A 151 10.74 -17.56 1.00
CA ARG A 151 10.82 -16.29 1.73
C ARG A 151 9.84 -16.27 2.89
N LEU A 152 8.58 -16.65 2.68
CA LEU A 152 7.56 -16.70 3.71
C LEU A 152 7.88 -17.74 4.78
N ALA A 153 8.37 -18.92 4.40
CA ALA A 153 8.79 -19.97 5.33
C ALA A 153 9.95 -19.51 6.22
N ARG A 154 10.94 -18.80 5.66
CA ARG A 154 12.02 -18.19 6.45
C ARG A 154 11.50 -17.14 7.41
N LEU A 155 10.54 -16.32 7.00
CA LEU A 155 9.94 -15.30 7.87
C LEU A 155 9.12 -15.94 8.99
N ALA A 156 8.32 -16.96 8.69
CA ALA A 156 7.56 -17.71 9.68
C ALA A 156 8.48 -18.36 10.73
N LYS A 157 9.57 -18.99 10.29
CA LYS A 157 10.58 -19.57 11.19
C LYS A 157 11.27 -18.53 12.08
N LYS A 158 11.60 -17.34 11.54
CA LYS A 158 12.12 -16.24 12.36
C LYS A 158 11.12 -15.79 13.41
N ASN A 159 9.83 -15.78 13.07
CA ASN A 159 8.75 -15.33 13.95
C ASN A 159 8.26 -16.40 14.93
N GLU A 160 8.74 -17.64 14.82
CA GLU A 160 8.40 -18.76 15.73
C GLU A 160 8.68 -18.41 17.20
N ILE A 161 9.71 -17.62 17.46
CA ILE A 161 10.09 -17.12 18.80
C ILE A 161 8.91 -16.38 19.47
N TYR A 162 8.16 -15.59 18.71
CA TYR A 162 7.02 -14.84 19.24
C TYR A 162 5.86 -15.77 19.59
N LEU A 163 5.62 -16.80 18.79
CA LEU A 163 4.60 -17.81 19.09
C LEU A 163 4.96 -18.58 20.37
N ASP A 164 6.22 -19.01 20.51
CA ASP A 164 6.71 -19.68 21.72
C ASP A 164 6.57 -18.80 22.96
N TYR A 165 6.91 -17.52 22.85
CA TYR A 165 6.71 -16.55 23.91
C TYR A 165 5.23 -16.44 24.29
N MET A 166 4.33 -16.28 23.31
CA MET A 166 2.90 -16.15 23.59
C MET A 166 2.32 -17.43 24.20
N LEU A 167 2.75 -18.61 23.74
CA LEU A 167 2.37 -19.89 24.36
C LEU A 167 2.84 -19.98 25.81
N LYS A 168 4.04 -19.48 26.15
CA LYS A 168 4.49 -19.38 27.54
C LYS A 168 3.62 -18.43 28.35
N VAL A 169 3.25 -17.27 27.81
CA VAL A 169 2.34 -16.31 28.48
C VAL A 169 0.99 -16.96 28.79
N VAL A 170 0.38 -17.64 27.82
CA VAL A 170 -0.88 -18.37 27.99
C VAL A 170 -0.77 -19.43 29.10
N ARG A 171 0.31 -20.23 29.08
CA ARG A 171 0.57 -21.25 30.12
C ARG A 171 0.70 -20.66 31.52
N LEU A 172 1.32 -19.48 31.65
CA LEU A 172 1.52 -18.82 32.94
C LEU A 172 0.24 -18.16 33.45
N CYS A 173 -0.47 -17.43 32.59
CA CYS A 173 -1.59 -16.61 33.00
C CYS A 173 -2.87 -17.39 33.25
N LYS A 174 -3.05 -18.60 32.68
CA LYS A 174 -4.24 -19.50 32.80
C LYS A 174 -5.62 -18.88 32.50
N GLN A 175 -5.70 -17.56 32.31
CA GLN A 175 -6.89 -16.79 31.97
C GLN A 175 -7.17 -16.78 30.46
N PHE A 176 -6.23 -17.25 29.67
CA PHE A 176 -6.32 -17.33 28.22
C PHE A 176 -6.18 -18.79 27.81
N ASP A 177 -6.98 -19.19 26.84
CA ASP A 177 -6.90 -20.52 26.23
C ASP A 177 -6.00 -20.48 24.98
N GLU A 178 -6.01 -19.36 24.26
CA GLU A 178 -5.26 -19.17 23.03
C GLU A 178 -4.37 -17.92 23.03
N PRO A 179 -3.17 -17.97 22.40
CA PRO A 179 -2.29 -16.81 22.22
C PRO A 179 -2.98 -15.57 21.64
N ARG A 180 -3.96 -15.76 20.74
CA ARG A 180 -4.67 -14.67 20.07
C ARG A 180 -5.50 -13.82 21.03
N GLN A 181 -5.95 -14.39 22.15
CA GLN A 181 -6.78 -13.71 23.15
C GLN A 181 -5.99 -12.72 24.02
N VAL A 182 -4.66 -12.86 24.06
CA VAL A 182 -3.77 -12.00 24.86
C VAL A 182 -3.72 -10.58 24.27
N MET A 183 -3.71 -10.44 22.95
CA MET A 183 -3.54 -9.13 22.29
C MET A 183 -4.66 -8.15 22.60
N PRO A 184 -5.96 -8.48 22.43
CA PRO A 184 -7.04 -7.55 22.75
C PRO A 184 -7.04 -7.12 24.23
N ARG A 185 -6.65 -8.01 25.14
CA ARG A 185 -6.52 -7.68 26.56
C ARG A 185 -5.35 -6.74 26.82
N PHE A 186 -4.22 -6.97 26.17
CA PHE A 186 -3.07 -6.08 26.23
C PHE A 186 -3.43 -4.69 25.70
N ASP A 187 -4.10 -4.61 24.54
CA ASP A 187 -4.55 -3.36 23.94
C ASP A 187 -5.49 -2.59 24.88
N THR A 188 -6.48 -3.30 25.46
CA THR A 188 -7.39 -2.71 26.45
C THR A 188 -6.63 -2.20 27.68
N LEU A 189 -5.61 -2.93 28.14
CA LEU A 189 -4.81 -2.54 29.30
C LEU A 189 -3.93 -1.32 29.01
N VAL A 190 -3.36 -1.25 27.81
CA VAL A 190 -2.59 -0.09 27.34
C VAL A 190 -3.49 1.14 27.25
N GLN A 191 -4.67 1.01 26.65
CA GLN A 191 -5.65 2.08 26.58
C GLN A 191 -6.09 2.54 27.98
N THR A 192 -6.43 1.59 28.86
CA THR A 192 -6.81 1.90 30.25
C THR A 192 -5.67 2.62 30.99
N ARG A 193 -4.41 2.22 30.75
CA ARG A 193 -3.24 2.89 31.33
C ARG A 193 -3.11 4.32 30.82
N GLU A 194 -3.30 4.55 29.54
CA GLU A 194 -3.25 5.89 28.94
C GLU A 194 -4.34 6.79 29.51
N ASP A 195 -5.58 6.29 29.62
CA ASP A 195 -6.71 7.00 30.22
C ASP A 195 -6.45 7.34 31.69
N LEU A 196 -5.94 6.39 32.48
CA LEU A 196 -5.58 6.62 33.89
C LEU A 196 -4.45 7.66 34.03
N LEU A 197 -3.45 7.61 33.15
CA LEU A 197 -2.35 8.58 33.17
C LEU A 197 -2.87 9.98 32.84
N GLN A 198 -3.79 10.09 31.88
CA GLN A 198 -4.40 11.36 31.51
C GLN A 198 -5.25 11.92 32.65
N ASN A 199 -6.11 11.10 33.25
CA ASN A 199 -6.92 11.47 34.41
C ASN A 199 -6.05 11.90 35.60
N SER A 200 -4.92 11.22 35.85
CA SER A 200 -3.97 11.61 36.90
C SER A 200 -3.38 12.99 36.64
N LYS A 201 -2.97 13.27 35.40
CA LYS A 201 -2.44 14.59 35.01
C LYS A 201 -3.47 15.69 35.15
N GLU A 202 -4.72 15.43 34.76
CA GLU A 202 -5.82 16.38 34.90
C GLU A 202 -6.15 16.64 36.37
N GLY A 203 -6.16 15.60 37.20
CA GLY A 203 -6.30 15.71 38.65
C GLY A 203 -5.20 16.55 39.28
N GLU A 204 -3.93 16.28 38.94
CA GLU A 204 -2.78 17.08 39.39
C GLU A 204 -2.89 18.55 38.95
N ALA A 205 -3.29 18.80 37.70
CA ALA A 205 -3.49 20.17 37.20
C ALA A 205 -4.60 20.90 37.98
N SER A 206 -5.71 20.22 38.28
CA SER A 206 -6.82 20.78 39.06
C SER A 206 -6.39 21.10 40.50
N VAL A 207 -5.65 20.20 41.15
CA VAL A 207 -5.11 20.42 42.50
C VAL A 207 -4.12 21.59 42.49
N ASN A 208 -3.20 21.65 41.53
CA ASN A 208 -2.25 22.75 41.40
C ASN A 208 -2.95 24.10 41.15
N GLN A 209 -4.02 24.11 40.36
CA GLN A 209 -4.83 25.31 40.16
C GLN A 209 -5.50 25.74 41.47
N ALA A 210 -6.09 24.81 42.23
CA ALA A 210 -6.71 25.11 43.52
C ALA A 210 -5.68 25.63 44.54
N LEU A 211 -4.49 25.03 44.60
CA LEU A 211 -3.40 25.50 45.47
C LEU A 211 -2.92 26.91 45.09
N THR A 212 -2.86 27.21 43.79
CA THR A 212 -2.50 28.55 43.29
C THR A 212 -3.55 29.58 43.67
N LEU A 213 -4.84 29.26 43.52
CA LEU A 213 -5.94 30.13 43.96
C LEU A 213 -5.93 30.35 45.48
N GLN A 214 -5.64 29.29 46.25
CA GLN A 214 -5.52 29.39 47.70
C GLN A 214 -4.35 30.28 48.12
N ALA A 215 -3.17 30.10 47.51
CA ALA A 215 -2.00 30.94 47.76
C ALA A 215 -2.32 32.42 47.48
N HIS A 216 -3.00 32.69 46.37
CA HIS A 216 -3.41 34.05 46.02
C HIS A 216 -4.42 34.64 47.03
N TYR A 217 -5.39 33.85 47.50
CA TYR A 217 -6.33 34.31 48.53
C TYR A 217 -5.62 34.62 49.85
N ILE A 218 -4.65 33.79 50.24
CA ILE A 218 -3.84 34.01 51.45
C ILE A 218 -3.05 35.31 51.31
N GLU A 219 -2.35 35.53 50.19
CA GLU A 219 -1.61 36.76 49.90
C GLU A 219 -2.51 38.00 50.00
N GLN A 220 -3.65 38.01 49.30
CA GLN A 220 -4.62 39.11 49.39
C GLN A 220 -5.14 39.34 50.82
N SER A 221 -5.35 38.29 51.60
CA SER A 221 -5.80 38.41 52.99
C SER A 221 -4.71 39.00 53.88
N GLN A 222 -3.45 38.62 53.67
CA GLN A 222 -2.29 39.15 54.38
C GLN A 222 -2.11 40.63 54.06
N ASP A 223 -2.25 41.03 52.79
CA ASP A 223 -2.21 42.43 52.38
C ASP A 223 -3.30 43.26 53.07
N ARG A 224 -4.52 42.71 53.18
CA ARG A 224 -5.61 43.36 53.92
C ARG A 224 -5.30 43.49 55.41
N ILE A 225 -4.77 42.46 56.04
CA ILE A 225 -4.36 42.49 57.46
C ILE A 225 -3.29 43.57 57.68
N ILE A 226 -2.28 43.65 56.81
CA ILE A 226 -1.23 44.67 56.89
C ILE A 226 -1.85 46.06 56.73
N ASN A 227 -2.77 46.26 55.78
CA ASN A 227 -3.46 47.53 55.58
C ASN A 227 -4.26 47.95 56.83
N TYR A 228 -5.04 47.03 57.40
CA TYR A 228 -5.80 47.31 58.63
C TYR A 228 -4.89 47.57 59.84
N ASN A 229 -3.80 46.83 59.98
CA ASN A 229 -2.81 47.07 61.04
C ASN A 229 -2.17 48.45 60.92
N ASN A 230 -1.83 48.87 59.69
CA ASN A 230 -1.33 50.23 59.44
C ASN A 230 -2.38 51.29 59.80
N LYS A 231 -3.65 51.07 59.44
CA LYS A 231 -4.75 51.98 59.79
C LYS A 231 -4.98 52.06 61.31
N LEU A 232 -4.90 50.92 61.99
CA LEU A 232 -5.01 50.83 63.45
C LEU A 232 -3.88 51.60 64.13
N ALA A 233 -2.64 51.41 63.68
CA ALA A 233 -1.48 52.15 64.21
C ALA A 233 -1.62 53.67 64.04
N LEU A 234 -2.14 54.13 62.89
CA LEU A 234 -2.44 55.55 62.65
C LEU A 234 -3.50 56.09 63.63
N LEU A 235 -4.62 55.39 63.77
CA LEU A 235 -5.69 55.79 64.68
C LEU A 235 -5.24 55.77 66.15
N GLN A 236 -4.41 54.80 66.52
CA GLN A 236 -3.87 54.71 67.88
C GLN A 236 -2.90 55.86 68.16
N THR A 237 -2.04 56.22 67.20
CA THR A 237 -1.20 57.41 67.31
C THR A 237 -2.04 58.68 67.47
N GLU A 238 -3.11 58.82 66.68
CA GLU A 238 -4.03 59.97 66.80
C GLU A 238 -4.69 60.02 68.19
N LEU A 239 -5.20 58.88 68.67
CA LEU A 239 -5.79 58.77 70.01
C LEU A 239 -4.77 59.14 71.11
N ASP A 240 -3.54 58.62 71.04
CA ASP A 240 -2.48 58.91 71.99
C ASP A 240 -2.12 60.41 71.98
N THR A 241 -2.13 61.06 70.81
CA THR A 241 -1.92 62.50 70.73
C THR A 241 -3.05 63.30 71.37
N VAL A 242 -4.32 62.95 71.09
CA VAL A 242 -5.48 63.65 71.65
C VAL A 242 -5.57 63.45 73.16
N THR A 243 -5.35 62.22 73.64
CA THR A 243 -5.36 61.91 75.08
C THR A 243 -4.22 62.61 75.82
N SER A 244 -3.02 62.69 75.24
CA SER A 244 -1.91 63.47 75.81
C SER A 244 -2.25 64.96 75.92
N HIS A 245 -2.86 65.55 74.88
CA HIS A 245 -3.34 66.93 74.94
C HIS A 245 -4.43 67.12 76.01
N ALA A 246 -5.38 66.20 76.09
CA ALA A 246 -6.44 66.24 77.10
C ALA A 246 -5.86 66.18 78.52
N MET A 247 -4.91 65.29 78.78
CA MET A 247 -4.21 65.19 80.07
C MET A 247 -3.45 66.48 80.43
N LEU A 248 -2.79 67.12 79.45
CA LEU A 248 -2.11 68.40 79.65
C LEU A 248 -3.10 69.50 80.07
N TRP A 249 -4.24 69.60 79.39
CA TRP A 249 -5.27 70.59 79.71
C TRP A 249 -5.97 70.30 81.04
N GLU A 250 -6.22 69.03 81.35
CA GLU A 250 -6.77 68.61 82.63
C GLU A 250 -5.85 69.01 83.78
N SER A 251 -4.53 68.78 83.63
CA SER A 251 -3.53 69.21 84.61
C SER A 251 -3.51 70.73 84.80
N LYS A 252 -3.56 71.50 83.71
CA LYS A 252 -3.68 72.97 83.77
C LYS A 252 -4.97 73.41 84.46
N TRP A 253 -6.09 72.76 84.16
CA TRP A 253 -7.39 73.05 84.75
C TRP A 253 -7.38 72.77 86.26
N VAL A 254 -6.87 71.62 86.69
CA VAL A 254 -6.67 71.27 88.10
C VAL A 254 -5.77 72.29 88.80
N HIS A 255 -4.70 72.76 88.16
CA HIS A 255 -3.83 73.80 88.72
C HIS A 255 -4.57 75.14 88.92
N ILE A 256 -5.35 75.56 87.92
CA ILE A 256 -6.19 76.77 88.02
C ILE A 256 -7.23 76.61 89.14
N GLN A 257 -7.92 75.47 89.20
CA GLN A 257 -8.92 75.18 90.22
C GLN A 257 -8.32 75.19 91.62
N ASN A 258 -7.17 74.54 91.82
CA ASN A 258 -6.45 74.56 93.11
C ASN A 258 -6.01 75.98 93.49
N THR A 259 -5.54 76.78 92.54
CA THR A 259 -5.15 78.18 92.77
C THR A 259 -6.36 79.04 93.13
N ALA A 260 -7.48 78.86 92.43
CA ALA A 260 -8.74 79.52 92.72
C ALA A 260 -9.25 79.12 94.11
N ALA A 261 -9.26 77.84 94.46
CA ALA A 261 -9.65 77.35 95.78
C ALA A 261 -8.79 77.96 96.90
N LYS A 262 -7.47 78.04 96.71
CA LYS A 262 -6.56 78.73 97.65
C LYS A 262 -6.90 80.22 97.79
N LYS A 263 -7.16 80.93 96.69
CA LYS A 263 -7.56 82.35 96.72
C LYS A 263 -8.92 82.55 97.38
N THR A 264 -9.90 81.70 97.10
CA THR A 264 -11.23 81.73 97.71
C THR A 264 -11.14 81.45 99.21
N LEU A 265 -10.32 80.48 99.63
CA LEU A 265 -10.08 80.20 101.04
C LEU A 265 -9.42 81.40 101.74
N LEU A 266 -8.39 82.01 101.13
CA LEU A 266 -7.74 83.20 101.67
C LEU A 266 -8.73 84.36 101.79
N LEU A 267 -9.52 84.61 100.74
CA LEU A 267 -10.57 85.64 100.78
C LEU A 267 -11.59 85.35 101.89
N GLY A 268 -12.06 84.11 102.01
CA GLY A 268 -12.97 83.70 103.09
C GLY A 268 -12.34 83.91 104.47
N THR A 269 -11.05 83.61 104.63
CA THR A 269 -10.31 83.82 105.87
C THR A 269 -10.20 85.31 106.20
N ILE A 270 -9.87 86.16 105.22
CA ILE A 270 -9.85 87.61 105.37
C ILE A 270 -11.24 88.12 105.76
N LYS A 271 -12.30 87.71 105.03
CA LYS A 271 -13.68 88.09 105.35
C LYS A 271 -14.06 87.71 106.78
N MET A 272 -13.74 86.49 107.22
CA MET A 272 -14.02 86.04 108.58
C MET A 272 -13.21 86.81 109.63
N ALA A 273 -11.93 87.05 109.40
CA ALA A 273 -11.09 87.85 110.31
C ALA A 273 -11.60 89.30 110.42
N THR A 274 -11.94 89.93 109.30
CA THR A 274 -12.57 91.25 109.24
C THR A 274 -13.89 91.27 110.00
N LEU A 275 -14.78 90.31 109.73
CA LEU A 275 -16.07 90.21 110.42
C LEU A 275 -15.88 90.03 111.93
N ASN A 276 -14.95 89.17 112.35
CA ASN A 276 -14.64 88.94 113.76
C ASN A 276 -14.13 90.21 114.44
N LEU A 277 -13.24 90.96 113.79
CA LEU A 277 -12.73 92.25 114.29
C LEU A 277 -13.86 93.29 114.37
N PHE A 278 -14.67 93.42 113.32
CA PHE A 278 -15.82 94.32 113.26
C PHE A 278 -16.81 94.06 114.40
N VAL A 279 -17.21 92.79 114.58
CA VAL A 279 -18.10 92.38 115.67
C VAL A 279 -17.50 92.65 117.05
N SER A 280 -16.18 92.46 117.21
CA SER A 280 -15.49 92.74 118.47
C SER A 280 -15.45 94.24 118.80
N MET A 281 -15.32 95.10 117.79
CA MET A 281 -15.32 96.56 117.95
C MET A 281 -16.72 97.16 118.15
N CYS A 282 -17.75 96.59 117.50
CA CYS A 282 -19.12 97.09 117.64
C CYS A 282 -19.84 96.63 118.92
N GLY A 283 -19.28 95.69 119.70
CA GLY A 283 -19.97 95.15 120.88
C GLY A 283 -21.34 94.55 120.55
N LYS A 284 -22.16 94.21 121.56
CA LYS A 284 -23.47 93.53 121.36
C LYS A 284 -24.56 94.38 120.69
N ASP A 285 -24.28 95.59 120.20
CA ASP A 285 -25.30 96.46 119.59
C ASP A 285 -25.44 96.17 118.08
N LYS A 286 -26.16 95.08 117.77
CA LYS A 286 -26.49 94.67 116.40
C LYS A 286 -27.76 95.36 115.91
N ARG A 287 -27.70 96.63 115.53
CA ARG A 287 -28.82 97.27 114.81
C ARG A 287 -28.40 97.88 113.48
N GLY A 288 -28.80 97.21 112.39
CA GLY A 288 -29.00 97.81 111.08
C GLY A 288 -27.87 97.73 110.06
N MET A 289 -26.82 96.93 110.28
CA MET A 289 -25.66 96.91 109.38
C MET A 289 -25.66 95.68 108.46
N CYS A 290 -25.47 95.90 107.16
CA CYS A 290 -25.41 94.85 106.15
C CYS A 290 -24.13 94.02 106.38
N THR A 291 -24.31 92.77 106.80
CA THR A 291 -23.21 91.92 107.30
C THR A 291 -22.34 91.28 106.20
N GLU A 292 -22.60 91.58 104.92
CA GLU A 292 -21.98 90.88 103.78
C GLU A 292 -20.92 91.69 103.01
N ASP A 293 -20.86 93.02 103.16
CA ASP A 293 -19.84 93.84 102.50
C ASP A 293 -18.58 93.99 103.36
N THR A 294 -17.54 93.27 102.97
CA THR A 294 -16.23 93.30 103.63
C THR A 294 -15.51 94.64 103.46
N GLY A 295 -15.77 95.38 102.38
CA GLY A 295 -15.17 96.69 102.15
C GLY A 295 -15.68 97.71 103.16
N GLU A 296 -17.00 97.75 103.35
CA GLU A 296 -17.65 98.65 104.31
C GLU A 296 -17.29 98.32 105.76
N GLN A 297 -17.18 97.03 106.11
CA GLN A 297 -16.67 96.57 107.42
C GLN A 297 -15.24 97.08 107.69
N LEU A 298 -14.33 96.98 106.73
CA LEU A 298 -12.96 97.48 106.87
C LEU A 298 -12.91 99.01 107.04
N SER A 299 -13.73 99.76 106.29
CA SER A 299 -13.81 101.22 106.44
C SER A 299 -14.31 101.65 107.81
N GLN A 300 -15.26 100.93 108.40
CA GLN A 300 -15.75 101.22 109.75
C GLN A 300 -14.74 100.82 110.82
N ILE A 301 -14.08 99.67 110.68
CA ILE A 301 -12.93 99.30 111.52
C ILE A 301 -11.87 100.41 111.47
N GLN A 302 -11.54 100.91 110.28
CA GLN A 302 -10.56 101.98 110.09
C GLN A 302 -11.00 103.28 110.79
N SER A 303 -12.26 103.69 110.64
CA SER A 303 -12.81 104.86 111.34
C SER A 303 -12.77 104.69 112.86
N PHE A 304 -13.09 103.50 113.38
CA PHE A 304 -13.03 103.22 114.81
C PHE A 304 -11.59 103.23 115.34
N LEU A 305 -10.64 102.64 114.62
CA LEU A 305 -9.22 102.71 114.97
C LEU A 305 -8.70 104.15 114.94
N LEU A 306 -9.07 104.95 113.95
CA LEU A 306 -8.71 106.37 113.87
C LEU A 306 -9.33 107.18 115.02
N ASN A 307 -10.57 106.88 115.41
CA ASN A 307 -11.21 107.48 116.57
C ASN A 307 -10.52 107.06 117.87
N LEU A 308 -10.13 105.79 118.04
CA LEU A 308 -9.35 105.34 119.19
C LEU A 308 -7.97 106.01 119.26
N ILE A 309 -7.30 106.20 118.12
CA ILE A 309 -6.04 106.95 118.04
C ILE A 309 -6.27 108.41 118.43
N SER A 310 -7.34 109.05 117.93
CA SER A 310 -7.72 110.41 118.30
C SER A 310 -8.06 110.53 119.79
N ILE A 311 -8.77 109.56 120.37
CA ILE A 311 -9.10 109.50 121.81
C ILE A 311 -7.84 109.25 122.64
N MET A 312 -6.92 108.39 122.19
CA MET A 312 -5.63 108.21 122.84
C MET A 312 -4.79 109.48 122.80
N GLU A 313 -4.77 110.21 121.68
CA GLU A 313 -4.11 111.50 121.55
C GLU A 313 -4.76 112.58 122.43
N GLU A 314 -6.08 112.54 122.61
CA GLU A 314 -6.80 113.41 123.55
C GLU A 314 -6.58 113.03 125.03
N LEU A 315 -6.51 111.74 125.37
CA LEU A 315 -6.13 111.25 126.70
C LEU A 315 -4.69 111.64 127.02
N HIS A 316 -3.78 111.54 126.06
CA HIS A 316 -2.40 111.99 126.20
C HIS A 316 -2.30 113.52 126.39
N LYS A 317 -3.25 114.29 125.85
CA LYS A 317 -3.39 115.74 126.13
C LYS A 317 -4.08 116.03 127.47
N ALA A 318 -4.92 115.12 127.98
CA ALA A 318 -5.62 115.26 129.26
C ALA A 318 -4.77 114.84 130.47
N GLU A 319 -3.82 113.92 130.29
CA GLU A 319 -2.79 113.58 131.30
C GLU A 319 -1.74 114.69 131.51
N HIS A 320 -1.76 115.74 130.69
CA HIS A 320 -0.88 116.91 130.76
C HIS A 320 -1.59 118.23 131.15
N LYS A 321 -2.72 118.15 131.84
CA LYS A 321 -3.39 119.29 132.52
C LYS A 321 -3.45 119.06 134.03
#